data_AF-A0A7X4EG73-F1
#
_entry.id   AF-A0A7X4EG73-F1
#
_cell.length_a   1.000
_cell.length_b   1.000
_cell.length_c   1.000
_cell.angle_alpha   90.00
_cell.angle_beta   90.00
_cell.angle_gamma   90.00
#
_symmetry.space_group_name_H-M   'P 1'
#
loop_
_entity.id
_entity.type
_entity.pdbx_description
1 polymer ?
#
loop_
_entity_poly.entity_id
_entity_poly.type
_entity_poly.pdbx_seq_one_letter_code
_entity_poly.pdbx_strand_id
1 'polypeptide(L)'
;MRTFVQRSGMETLEGQFISRAGAFLGRSGVSPMAFGTKAVGDPNLMPEIGRGRSPSLRTADRILTFIAEQDGGSGGGRDPPRKP
;
A
#
# COMPACT_ATOMS: atom_id res chain seq x y z
N MET A 1 6.51 0.36 -25.09
CA MET A 1 5.70 0.87 -23.96
C MET A 1 4.86 -0.29 -23.45
N ARG A 2 5.20 -0.91 -22.30
CA ARG A 2 4.51 -2.11 -21.81
C ARG A 2 3.32 -1.71 -20.94
N THR A 3 2.15 -1.75 -21.58
CA THR A 3 0.81 -1.75 -20.99
C THR A 3 0.64 -2.98 -20.10
N PHE A 4 0.37 -2.81 -18.82
CA PHE A 4 -0.02 -3.92 -17.95
C PHE A 4 -1.52 -4.16 -18.08
N VAL A 5 -1.86 -5.15 -18.91
CA VAL A 5 -3.20 -5.74 -19.01
C VAL A 5 -3.49 -6.51 -17.72
N GLN A 6 -4.60 -6.17 -17.04
CA GLN A 6 -5.19 -6.96 -15.96
C GLN A 6 -5.75 -8.24 -16.60
N ARG A 7 -5.02 -9.36 -16.51
CA ARG A 7 -5.51 -10.68 -16.91
C ARG A 7 -6.15 -11.33 -15.68
N SER A 8 -7.47 -11.48 -15.71
CA SER A 8 -8.23 -12.26 -14.73
C SER A 8 -7.68 -13.69 -14.61
N GLY A 9 -7.35 -14.09 -13.38
CA GLY A 9 -6.95 -15.45 -13.01
C GLY A 9 -6.47 -15.46 -11.56
N MET A 10 -7.40 -15.67 -10.62
CA MET A 10 -7.13 -15.82 -9.17
C MET A 10 -6.06 -14.87 -8.61
N GLU A 11 -6.38 -13.57 -8.52
CA GLU A 11 -5.46 -12.62 -7.88
C GLU A 11 -5.36 -12.96 -6.39
N THR A 12 -4.20 -13.46 -5.97
CA THR A 12 -3.92 -13.63 -4.54
C THR A 12 -4.11 -12.29 -3.83
N LEU A 13 -4.55 -12.31 -2.57
CA LEU A 13 -4.67 -11.11 -1.74
C LEU A 13 -3.39 -10.25 -1.79
N GLU A 14 -2.24 -10.90 -1.88
CA GLU A 14 -0.94 -10.27 -2.04
C GLU A 14 -0.80 -9.55 -3.39
N GLY A 15 -1.20 -10.17 -4.50
CA GLY A 15 -1.17 -9.54 -5.83
C GLY A 15 -2.08 -8.31 -5.92
N GLN A 16 -3.28 -8.39 -5.36
CA GLN A 16 -4.21 -7.26 -5.30
C GLN A 16 -3.64 -6.10 -4.47
N PHE A 17 -3.01 -6.43 -3.34
CA PHE A 17 -2.34 -5.46 -2.48
C PHE A 17 -1.17 -4.76 -3.19
N ILE A 18 -0.28 -5.53 -3.84
CA ILE A 18 0.87 -4.99 -4.59
C ILE A 18 0.39 -4.07 -5.72
N SER A 19 -0.63 -4.49 -6.47
CA SER A 19 -1.20 -3.69 -7.55
C SER A 19 -1.77 -2.36 -7.04
N ARG A 20 -2.50 -2.39 -5.92
CA ARG A 20 -3.07 -1.18 -5.31
C ARG A 20 -2.00 -0.23 -4.77
N ALA A 21 -0.98 -0.76 -4.10
CA ALA A 21 0.15 0.04 -3.62
C ALA A 21 0.94 0.65 -4.78
N GLY A 22 1.22 -0.14 -5.83
CA GLY A 22 1.89 0.33 -7.03
C GLY A 22 1.12 1.43 -7.77
N ALA A 23 -0.21 1.27 -7.89
CA ALA A 23 -1.07 2.29 -8.49
C ALA A 23 -1.05 3.60 -7.68
N PHE A 24 -1.05 3.53 -6.35
CA PHE A 24 -0.92 4.72 -5.51
C PHE A 24 0.43 5.40 -5.68
N LEU A 25 1.54 4.64 -5.66
CA LEU A 25 2.89 5.19 -5.86
C LEU A 25 3.02 5.88 -7.23
N GLY A 26 2.45 5.27 -8.28
CA GLY A 26 2.42 5.85 -9.62
C GLY A 26 1.63 7.17 -9.71
N ARG A 27 0.53 7.30 -8.96
CA ARG A 27 -0.27 8.53 -8.91
C ARG A 27 0.33 9.61 -8.01
N SER A 28 0.84 9.21 -6.84
CA SER A 28 1.32 10.10 -5.81
C SER A 28 2.73 10.65 -6.10
N GLY A 29 3.53 9.93 -6.90
CA GLY A 29 4.93 10.30 -7.19
C GLY A 29 5.87 10.17 -5.99
N VAL A 30 5.39 9.61 -4.87
CA VAL A 30 6.16 9.39 -3.66
C VAL A 30 7.11 8.21 -3.84
N SER A 31 8.36 8.37 -3.41
CA SER A 31 9.34 7.29 -3.43
C SER A 31 8.89 6.11 -2.56
N PRO A 32 9.07 4.84 -2.98
CA PRO A 32 8.68 3.65 -2.22
C PRO A 32 9.27 3.63 -0.79
N MET A 33 10.49 4.14 -0.62
CA MET A 33 11.13 4.26 0.69
C MET A 33 10.42 5.27 1.58
N ALA A 34 10.12 6.47 1.04
CA ALA A 34 9.40 7.50 1.77
C ALA A 34 7.97 7.07 2.12
N PHE A 35 7.33 6.30 1.23
CA PHE A 35 6.02 5.71 1.48
C PHE A 35 6.06 4.72 2.65
N GLY A 36 7.01 3.78 2.65
CA GLY A 36 7.18 2.83 3.74
C GLY A 36 7.44 3.52 5.09
N THR A 37 8.33 4.52 5.11
CA THR A 37 8.59 5.32 6.30
C THR A 37 7.35 6.06 6.79
N LYS A 38 6.56 6.67 5.90
CA LYS A 38 5.35 7.41 6.28
C LYS A 38 4.20 6.52 6.73
N ALA A 39 4.00 5.39 6.08
CA ALA A 39 2.88 4.49 6.36
C ALA A 39 3.10 3.63 7.61
N VAL A 40 4.32 3.12 7.81
CA VAL A 40 4.60 2.15 8.88
C VAL A 40 5.90 2.41 9.66
N GLY A 41 6.70 3.40 9.26
CA GLY A 41 8.01 3.68 9.85
C GLY A 41 9.16 2.87 9.29
N ASP A 42 8.97 2.11 8.21
CA ASP A 42 9.99 1.21 7.65
C ASP A 42 10.27 1.51 6.16
N PRO A 43 11.48 1.98 5.79
CA PRO A 43 11.83 2.33 4.42
C PRO A 43 12.09 1.12 3.51
N ASN A 44 12.36 -0.06 4.08
CA ASN A 44 12.69 -1.28 3.33
C ASN A 44 11.46 -2.11 2.99
N LEU A 45 10.31 -1.79 3.58
CA LEU A 45 9.11 -2.59 3.46
C LEU A 45 8.62 -2.72 2.02
N MET A 46 8.52 -1.61 1.28
CA MET A 46 8.09 -1.65 -0.12
C MET A 46 9.02 -2.45 -1.03
N PRO A 47 10.35 -2.27 -1.01
CA PRO A 47 11.24 -3.09 -1.82
C PRO A 47 11.25 -4.57 -1.40
N GLU A 48 11.03 -4.89 -0.12
CA GLU A 48 10.91 -6.28 0.33
C GLU A 48 9.60 -6.93 -0.11
N ILE A 49 8.47 -6.21 -0.06
CA ILE A 49 7.19 -6.68 -0.60
C ILE A 49 7.30 -6.94 -2.11
N GLY A 50 7.99 -6.05 -2.84
CA GLY A 50 8.28 -6.26 -4.26
C GLY A 50 9.17 -7.47 -4.56
N ARG A 51 9.95 -7.95 -3.58
CA ARG A 51 10.77 -9.17 -3.67
C ARG A 51 10.02 -10.44 -3.25
N GLY A 52 8.75 -10.34 -2.90
CA GLY A 52 7.92 -11.47 -2.47
C GLY A 52 7.85 -11.66 -0.95
N ARG A 53 8.21 -10.66 -0.14
CA ARG A 53 7.95 -10.69 1.30
C ARG A 53 6.46 -10.43 1.56
N SER A 54 5.79 -11.36 2.22
CA SER A 54 4.41 -11.16 2.68
C SER A 54 4.41 -10.29 3.96
N PRO A 55 3.82 -9.08 3.94
CA PRO A 55 3.69 -8.28 5.14
C PRO A 55 2.65 -8.88 6.07
N SER A 56 2.82 -8.69 7.38
CA SER A 56 1.79 -9.06 8.36
C SER A 56 0.47 -8.32 8.08
N LEU A 57 -0.67 -8.93 8.41
CA LEU A 57 -2.00 -8.31 8.23
C LEU A 57 -2.11 -6.90 8.84
N ARG A 58 -1.51 -6.68 10.01
CA ARG A 58 -1.42 -5.34 10.64
C ARG A 58 -0.66 -4.32 9.79
N THR A 59 0.39 -4.75 9.12
CA THR A 59 1.22 -3.89 8.26
C THR A 59 0.47 -3.56 6.98
N ALA A 60 -0.20 -4.56 6.38
CA ALA A 60 -1.05 -4.34 5.21
C ALA A 60 -2.20 -3.38 5.53
N ASP A 61 -2.86 -3.53 6.68
CA ASP A 61 -3.94 -2.65 7.16
C ASP A 61 -3.49 -1.19 7.31
N ARG A 62 -2.32 -0.94 7.93
CA ARG A 62 -1.75 0.42 8.01
C ARG A 62 -1.45 1.03 6.65
N ILE A 63 -0.94 0.24 5.72
CA ILE A 63 -0.63 0.71 4.37
C ILE A 63 -1.91 1.08 3.62
N LEU A 64 -2.95 0.23 3.70
CA LEU A 64 -4.23 0.50 3.08
C LEU A 64 -4.90 1.73 3.71
N THR A 65 -4.80 1.90 5.02
CA THR A 65 -5.27 3.09 5.74
C THR A 65 -4.55 4.34 5.24
N PHE A 66 -3.22 4.32 5.18
CA PHE A 66 -2.44 5.45 4.67
C PHE A 66 -2.80 5.81 3.22
N ILE A 67 -2.98 4.81 2.35
CA ILE A 67 -3.45 5.05 0.98
C ILE A 67 -4.84 5.69 1.00
N ALA A 68 -5.76 5.21 1.82
CA ALA A 68 -7.10 5.76 1.95
C ALA A 68 -7.11 7.19 2.52
N GLU A 69 -6.20 7.53 3.44
CA GLU A 69 -6.05 8.89 3.97
C GLU A 69 -5.52 9.86 2.91
N GLN A 70 -4.60 9.40 2.06
CA GLN A 70 -4.03 10.21 0.97
C GLN A 70 -4.98 10.36 -0.23
N ASP A 71 -5.75 9.31 -0.56
CA ASP A 71 -6.77 9.32 -1.61
C ASP A 71 -8.05 10.05 -1.12
N GLY A 72 -8.36 9.92 0.17
CA GLY A 72 -9.51 10.47 0.90
C GLY A 72 -9.27 11.81 1.58
N GLY A 73 -8.31 12.60 1.12
CA GLY A 73 -8.21 14.04 1.42
C GLY A 73 -9.45 14.86 1.02
N SER A 74 -10.52 14.20 0.57
CA SER A 74 -11.91 14.67 0.63
C SER A 74 -12.78 13.66 1.40
N GLY A 75 -12.64 13.63 2.74
CA GLY A 75 -13.71 13.28 3.67
C GLY A 75 -13.83 11.82 4.13
N GLY A 76 -13.54 11.60 5.42
CA GLY A 76 -14.07 10.44 6.15
C GLY A 76 -13.20 9.97 7.30
N GLY A 77 -13.21 10.69 8.43
CA GLY A 77 -12.52 10.30 9.65
C GLY A 77 -12.93 8.90 10.12
N ARG A 78 -11.94 8.05 10.36
CA ARG A 78 -12.08 6.86 11.20
C ARG A 78 -10.88 6.82 12.12
N ASP A 79 -11.09 7.28 13.35
CA ASP A 79 -10.13 7.28 14.45
C ASP A 79 -9.47 5.89 14.59
N PRO A 80 -8.12 5.78 14.55
CA PRO A 80 -7.46 4.53 14.87
C PRO A 80 -7.65 4.24 16.36
N PRO A 81 -8.02 3.00 16.76
CA PRO A 81 -8.28 2.69 18.15
C PRO A 81 -7.06 3.03 19.00
N ARG A 82 -7.21 4.01 19.90
CA ARG A 82 -6.26 4.27 20.97
C ARG A 82 -6.14 2.97 21.77
N LYS A 83 -4.94 2.38 21.79
CA LYS A 83 -4.63 1.35 22.77
C LYS A 83 -4.80 1.95 24.17
N PRO A 84 -5.27 1.15 25.16
CA PRO A 84 -5.53 1.63 26.52
C PRO A 84 -4.29 2.19 27.19
#